data_AF-A0A7S4PAC6-F1
#
_entry.id   AF-A0A7S4PAC6-F1
#
_cell.length_a   1.000
_cell.length_b   1.000
_cell.length_c   1.000
_cell.angle_alpha   90.00
_cell.angle_beta   90.00
_cell.angle_gamma   90.00
#
_symmetry.space_group_name_H-M   'P 1'
#
loop_
_entity.id
_entity.type
_entity.pdbx_description
1 polymer ?
#
loop_
_entity_poly.entity_id
_entity_poly.type
_entity_poly.pdbx_seq_one_letter_code
_entity_poly.pdbx_strand_id
1 'polypeptide(L)'
;MDTDKKSHLFNKQSQAVVYNYKTPPVQRMLDFDHICKRDTPSVAALITPGTTQGSQKAFFGTTEILIPVYDDINVACSTHPGADVFINFASFRSAYQSSRIALEQPTVRTVVIIAEGVPEADARRLLALAKKLGKFVIGPATVGGIQAGAFKIGDTAGTMDNILSCK
;
A
#
# COMPACT_ATOMS: atom_id res chain seq x y z
N MET A 1 -5.78 -25.16 11.08
CA MET A 1 -5.01 -24.31 10.14
C MET A 1 -5.92 -23.16 9.74
N ASP A 2 -5.43 -21.95 9.99
CA ASP A 2 -6.19 -20.73 10.25
C ASP A 2 -7.14 -20.30 9.12
N THR A 3 -8.44 -20.54 9.28
CA THR A 3 -9.50 -20.11 8.35
C THR A 3 -9.83 -18.62 8.47
N ASP A 4 -9.32 -17.93 9.50
CA ASP A 4 -9.62 -16.52 9.78
C ASP A 4 -8.87 -15.52 8.89
N LYS A 5 -7.68 -15.88 8.36
CA LYS A 5 -6.92 -14.99 7.46
C LYS A 5 -7.60 -14.68 6.12
N LYS A 6 -8.68 -15.39 5.77
CA LYS A 6 -9.44 -15.19 4.53
C LYS A 6 -10.63 -14.24 4.67
N SER A 7 -11.10 -13.88 5.87
CA SER A 7 -12.33 -13.08 5.99
C SER A 7 -12.10 -11.56 5.87
N HIS A 8 -10.88 -11.08 6.11
CA HIS A 8 -10.56 -9.65 6.11
C HIS A 8 -9.34 -9.31 5.23
N LEU A 9 -9.51 -8.36 4.29
CA LEU A 9 -8.42 -7.86 3.44
C LEU A 9 -7.35 -7.13 4.26
N PHE A 10 -7.77 -6.36 5.28
CA PHE A 10 -6.90 -5.55 6.12
C PHE A 10 -7.20 -5.74 7.60
N ASN A 11 -6.15 -5.67 8.42
CA ASN A 11 -6.23 -5.73 9.88
C ASN A 11 -5.20 -4.77 10.52
N LYS A 12 -5.16 -4.72 11.86
CA LYS A 12 -4.24 -3.85 12.62
C LYS A 12 -2.76 -4.18 12.43
N GLN A 13 -2.45 -5.34 11.87
CA GLN A 13 -1.09 -5.79 11.58
C GLN A 13 -0.74 -5.64 10.08
N SER A 14 -1.69 -5.28 9.22
CA SER A 14 -1.42 -5.06 7.80
C SER A 14 -0.37 -3.97 7.63
N GLN A 15 0.62 -4.25 6.79
CA GLN A 15 1.67 -3.32 6.42
C GLN A 15 1.80 -3.27 4.90
N ALA A 16 2.17 -2.09 4.40
CA ALA A 16 2.21 -1.77 2.99
C ALA A 16 3.62 -1.42 2.53
N VAL A 17 3.93 -1.87 1.31
CA VAL A 17 4.98 -1.30 0.49
C VAL A 17 4.34 -0.28 -0.47
N VAL A 18 4.85 0.95 -0.50
CA VAL A 18 4.27 2.03 -1.31
C VAL A 18 5.19 2.38 -2.48
N TYR A 19 4.71 2.15 -3.70
CA TYR A 19 5.45 2.36 -4.93
C TYR A 19 5.17 3.71 -5.56
N ASN A 20 6.21 4.42 -6.00
CA ASN A 20 6.17 5.81 -6.47
C ASN A 20 5.44 6.73 -5.47
N TYR A 21 5.81 6.58 -4.20
CA TYR A 21 5.12 7.22 -3.10
C TYR A 21 5.09 8.76 -3.23
N LYS A 22 4.10 9.36 -2.61
CA LYS A 22 4.06 10.80 -2.32
C LYS A 22 4.12 10.96 -0.80
N THR A 23 4.88 11.93 -0.31
CA THR A 23 5.06 12.15 1.13
C THR A 23 3.74 12.40 1.87
N PRO A 24 2.79 13.23 1.36
CA PRO A 24 1.57 13.51 2.10
C PRO A 24 0.66 12.28 2.33
N PRO A 25 0.37 11.41 1.33
CA PRO A 25 -0.37 10.16 1.57
C PRO A 25 0.30 9.25 2.60
N VAL A 26 1.62 9.11 2.54
CA VAL A 26 2.37 8.27 3.50
C VAL A 26 2.20 8.81 4.91
N GLN A 27 2.40 10.11 5.12
CA GLN A 27 2.22 10.71 6.44
C GLN A 27 0.78 10.57 6.94
N ARG A 28 -0.23 10.78 6.09
CA ARG A 28 -1.65 10.62 6.46
C ARG A 28 -2.03 9.18 6.84
N MET A 29 -1.37 8.18 6.26
CA MET A 29 -1.54 6.79 6.70
C MET A 29 -1.02 6.63 8.14
N LEU A 30 0.16 7.17 8.45
CA LEU A 30 0.77 7.09 9.78
C LEU A 30 -0.02 7.89 10.84
N ASP A 31 -0.55 9.04 10.47
CA ASP A 31 -1.40 9.85 11.35
C ASP A 31 -2.69 9.07 11.70
N PHE A 32 -3.27 8.41 10.71
CA PHE A 32 -4.42 7.52 10.92
C PHE A 32 -4.07 6.33 11.80
N ASP A 33 -2.92 5.71 11.58
CA ASP A 33 -2.44 4.58 12.38
C ASP A 33 -2.30 4.95 13.85
N HIS A 34 -1.74 6.13 14.12
CA HIS A 34 -1.54 6.65 15.46
C HIS A 34 -2.88 6.87 16.18
N ILE A 35 -3.84 7.51 15.51
CA ILE A 35 -5.18 7.75 16.07
C ILE A 35 -5.96 6.43 16.26
N CYS A 36 -5.72 5.44 15.40
CA CYS A 36 -6.26 4.09 15.55
C CYS A 36 -5.57 3.25 16.63
N LYS A 37 -4.56 3.80 17.32
CA LYS A 37 -3.77 3.13 18.36
C LYS A 37 -3.17 1.82 17.85
N ARG A 38 -2.60 1.85 16.64
CA ARG A 38 -1.81 0.73 16.14
C ARG A 38 -0.47 0.67 16.86
N ASP A 39 0.04 -0.55 17.05
CA ASP A 39 1.37 -0.75 17.63
C ASP A 39 2.48 -0.56 16.58
N THR A 40 2.16 -0.79 15.30
CA THR A 40 3.12 -0.71 14.19
C THR A 40 2.62 0.20 13.06
N PRO A 41 3.51 0.99 12.45
CA PRO A 41 3.22 1.74 11.23
C PRO A 41 2.67 0.84 10.13
N SER A 42 1.63 1.30 9.44
CA SER A 42 1.06 0.61 8.28
C SER A 42 1.93 0.72 7.03
N VAL A 43 2.95 1.58 7.01
CA VAL A 43 3.91 1.70 5.92
C VAL A 43 5.24 1.08 6.35
N ALA A 44 5.62 -0.04 5.73
CA ALA A 44 6.87 -0.74 6.02
C ALA A 44 8.03 -0.25 5.16
N ALA A 45 7.76 0.05 3.88
CA ALA A 45 8.78 0.44 2.92
C ALA A 45 8.21 1.32 1.81
N LEU A 46 9.10 2.10 1.21
CA LEU A 46 8.82 2.93 0.05
C LEU A 46 9.66 2.48 -1.13
N ILE A 47 9.13 2.63 -2.34
CA ILE A 47 9.86 2.34 -3.58
C ILE A 47 9.80 3.55 -4.49
N THR A 48 10.95 3.99 -5.00
CA THR A 48 11.09 4.98 -6.06
C THR A 48 12.14 4.50 -7.05
N PRO A 49 11.75 3.93 -8.21
CA PRO A 49 12.70 3.42 -9.20
C PRO A 49 13.68 4.50 -9.66
N GLY A 50 14.95 4.13 -9.81
CA GLY A 50 16.02 5.05 -10.20
C GLY A 50 16.47 5.99 -9.08
N THR A 51 16.05 5.77 -7.84
CA THR A 51 16.59 6.45 -6.67
C THR A 51 17.78 5.67 -6.08
N THR A 52 18.63 6.37 -5.33
CA THR A 52 19.63 5.69 -4.48
C THR A 52 18.94 5.19 -3.21
N GLN A 53 19.25 3.96 -2.78
CA GLN A 53 18.74 3.43 -1.52
C GLN A 53 18.97 4.41 -0.36
N GLY A 54 17.96 4.55 0.50
CA GLY A 54 18.00 5.53 1.58
C GLY A 54 16.80 5.39 2.51
N SER A 55 16.44 6.49 3.16
CA SER A 55 15.31 6.54 4.09
C SER A 55 14.53 7.84 3.97
N GLN A 56 13.21 7.75 4.06
CA GLN A 56 12.31 8.88 4.14
C GLN A 56 11.95 9.13 5.60
N LYS A 57 12.20 10.35 6.08
CA LYS A 57 11.74 10.81 7.39
C LYS A 57 10.21 10.97 7.39
N ALA A 58 9.57 10.46 8.44
CA ALA A 58 8.14 10.60 8.70
C ALA A 58 7.88 10.63 10.21
N PHE A 59 6.64 10.87 10.61
CA PHE A 59 6.23 10.87 12.02
C PHE A 59 5.18 9.79 12.30
N PHE A 60 5.33 9.08 13.41
CA PHE A 60 4.31 8.19 13.95
C PHE A 60 3.87 8.74 15.31
N GLY A 61 2.78 9.51 15.30
CA GLY A 61 2.45 10.41 16.41
C GLY A 61 3.51 11.50 16.54
N THR A 62 4.09 11.66 17.74
CA THR A 62 5.18 12.62 17.99
C THR A 62 6.57 12.04 17.74
N THR A 63 6.67 10.74 17.43
CA THR A 63 7.95 10.06 17.25
C THR A 63 8.41 10.15 15.80
N GLU A 64 9.62 10.65 15.59
CA GLU A 64 10.26 10.63 14.29
C GLU A 64 10.72 9.21 13.93
N ILE A 65 10.36 8.77 12.72
CA ILE A 65 10.74 7.46 12.19
C ILE A 65 11.39 7.61 10.80
N LEU A 66 12.25 6.65 10.46
CA LEU A 66 12.87 6.54 9.15
C LEU A 66 12.29 5.33 8.41
N ILE A 67 11.61 5.58 7.29
CA ILE A 67 11.04 4.52 6.45
C ILE A 67 12.05 4.21 5.33
N PRO A 68 12.48 2.95 5.16
CA PRO A 68 13.45 2.60 4.13
C PRO A 68 12.88 2.81 2.73
N VAL A 69 13.71 3.34 1.83
CA VAL A 69 13.40 3.62 0.43
C VAL A 69 14.28 2.72 -0.45
N TYR A 70 13.62 1.97 -1.33
CA TYR A 70 14.24 1.06 -2.29
C TYR A 70 14.01 1.54 -3.72
N ASP A 71 14.83 1.02 -4.64
CA ASP A 71 14.69 1.21 -6.08
C ASP A 71 13.98 0.04 -6.77
N ASP A 72 13.98 -1.14 -6.16
CA ASP A 72 13.42 -2.38 -6.71
C ASP A 72 12.29 -2.98 -5.84
N ILE A 73 11.27 -3.52 -6.52
CA ILE A 73 10.10 -4.14 -5.86
C ILE A 73 10.47 -5.45 -5.16
N ASN A 74 11.30 -6.29 -5.78
CA ASN A 74 11.65 -7.59 -5.23
C ASN A 74 12.47 -7.41 -3.95
N VAL A 75 13.46 -6.50 -3.98
CA VAL A 75 14.29 -6.18 -2.80
C VAL A 75 13.45 -5.66 -1.65
N ALA A 76 12.52 -4.72 -1.92
CA ALA A 76 11.64 -4.19 -0.88
C ALA A 76 10.74 -5.30 -0.29
N CYS A 77 10.08 -6.10 -1.12
CA CYS A 77 9.18 -7.15 -0.66
C CYS A 77 9.91 -8.30 0.05
N SER A 78 11.15 -8.64 -0.35
CA SER A 78 11.95 -9.67 0.33
C SER A 78 12.48 -9.19 1.68
N THR A 79 12.84 -7.89 1.79
CA THR A 79 13.36 -7.30 3.03
C THR A 79 12.25 -7.07 4.06
N HIS A 80 11.01 -6.89 3.59
CA HIS A 80 9.83 -6.63 4.43
C HIS A 80 8.79 -7.75 4.31
N PRO A 81 9.07 -8.98 4.80
CA PRO A 81 8.19 -10.13 4.60
C PRO A 81 6.84 -10.01 5.32
N GLY A 82 6.72 -9.10 6.30
CA GLY A 82 5.46 -8.79 6.98
C GLY A 82 4.51 -7.90 6.18
N ALA A 83 4.98 -7.25 5.12
CA ALA A 83 4.15 -6.39 4.28
C ALA A 83 3.34 -7.22 3.28
N ASP A 84 2.02 -7.19 3.43
CA ASP A 84 1.07 -7.97 2.64
C ASP A 84 0.23 -7.12 1.69
N VAL A 85 0.40 -5.79 1.73
CA VAL A 85 -0.25 -4.83 0.86
C VAL A 85 0.78 -4.11 -0.02
N PHE A 86 0.45 -3.92 -1.29
CA PHE A 86 1.23 -3.08 -2.21
C PHE A 86 0.36 -1.93 -2.71
N ILE A 87 0.75 -0.68 -2.42
CA ILE A 87 0.02 0.51 -2.86
C ILE A 87 0.78 1.17 -4.00
N ASN A 88 0.16 1.21 -5.16
CA ASN A 88 0.79 1.62 -6.41
C ASN A 88 0.35 3.02 -6.84
N PHE A 89 1.23 4.01 -6.63
CA PHE A 89 1.08 5.39 -7.12
C PHE A 89 1.78 5.64 -8.46
N ALA A 90 2.15 4.59 -9.21
CA ALA A 90 2.65 4.72 -10.57
C ALA A 90 1.68 5.52 -11.46
N SER A 91 2.21 6.14 -12.51
CA SER A 91 1.36 6.71 -13.57
C SER A 91 0.72 5.59 -14.38
N PHE A 92 -0.33 5.91 -15.15
CA PHE A 92 -1.03 4.93 -15.99
C PHE A 92 -0.10 4.17 -16.95
N ARG A 93 1.02 4.78 -17.35
CA ARG A 93 2.03 4.19 -18.24
C ARG A 93 2.82 3.06 -17.59
N SER A 94 3.05 3.12 -16.27
CA SER A 94 3.87 2.16 -15.54
C SER A 94 3.09 1.33 -14.51
N ALA A 95 1.82 1.66 -14.27
CA ALA A 95 0.95 0.96 -13.33
C ALA A 95 0.79 -0.53 -13.66
N TYR A 96 0.70 -0.91 -14.93
CA TYR A 96 0.57 -2.31 -15.33
C TYR A 96 1.80 -3.14 -14.91
N GLN A 97 3.00 -2.72 -15.32
CA GLN A 97 4.22 -3.50 -15.06
C GLN A 97 4.54 -3.59 -13.58
N SER A 98 4.46 -2.47 -12.86
CA SER A 98 4.69 -2.45 -11.41
C SER A 98 3.69 -3.32 -10.65
N SER A 99 2.41 -3.29 -11.02
CA SER A 99 1.37 -4.15 -10.39
C SER A 99 1.56 -5.62 -10.72
N ARG A 100 1.99 -5.97 -11.93
CA ARG A 100 2.30 -7.35 -12.31
C ARG A 100 3.42 -7.93 -11.44
N ILE A 101 4.52 -7.18 -11.29
CA ILE A 101 5.66 -7.59 -10.45
C ILE A 101 5.23 -7.73 -8.99
N ALA A 102 4.42 -6.80 -8.47
CA ALA A 102 3.88 -6.86 -7.12
C ALA A 102 2.97 -8.09 -6.89
N LEU A 103 2.10 -8.41 -7.87
CA LEU A 103 1.26 -9.61 -7.81
C LEU A 103 2.10 -10.90 -7.78
N GLU A 104 3.28 -10.91 -8.38
CA GLU A 104 4.17 -12.08 -8.37
C GLU A 104 4.92 -12.26 -7.03
N GLN A 105 4.98 -11.23 -6.17
CA GLN A 105 5.68 -11.31 -4.88
C GLN A 105 4.96 -12.23 -3.87
N PRO A 106 5.60 -13.25 -3.28
CA PRO A 106 4.93 -14.22 -2.41
C PRO A 106 4.20 -13.60 -1.20
N THR A 107 4.73 -12.51 -0.65
CA THR A 107 4.22 -11.86 0.57
C THR A 107 3.01 -10.96 0.31
N VAL A 108 2.92 -10.38 -0.89
CA VAL A 108 1.84 -9.46 -1.27
C VAL A 108 0.55 -10.23 -1.55
N ARG A 109 -0.51 -9.93 -0.80
CA ARG A 109 -1.86 -10.49 -0.97
C ARG A 109 -2.81 -9.53 -1.68
N THR A 110 -2.59 -8.23 -1.52
CA THR A 110 -3.47 -7.17 -2.04
C THR A 110 -2.65 -6.11 -2.76
N VAL A 111 -3.00 -5.82 -4.02
CA VAL A 111 -2.41 -4.72 -4.81
C VAL A 111 -3.46 -3.64 -5.01
N VAL A 112 -3.15 -2.40 -4.63
CA VAL A 112 -4.02 -1.25 -4.84
C VAL A 112 -3.43 -0.36 -5.94
N ILE A 113 -4.21 -0.06 -6.96
CA ILE A 113 -3.75 0.68 -8.15
C ILE A 113 -4.46 2.02 -8.21
N ILE A 114 -3.73 3.09 -7.90
CA ILE A 114 -4.31 4.44 -7.82
C ILE A 114 -4.51 5.07 -9.20
N ALA A 115 -3.66 4.72 -10.17
CA ALA A 115 -3.65 5.32 -11.50
C ALA A 115 -5.01 5.24 -12.21
N GLU A 116 -5.52 6.39 -12.66
CA GLU A 116 -6.58 6.47 -13.66
C GLU A 116 -6.00 6.34 -15.09
N GLY A 117 -6.82 5.99 -16.07
CA GLY A 117 -6.41 5.94 -17.48
C GLY A 117 -5.55 4.72 -17.86
N VAL A 118 -5.50 3.69 -17.02
CA VAL A 118 -4.87 2.40 -17.37
C VAL A 118 -5.69 1.74 -18.48
N PRO A 119 -5.08 1.29 -19.60
CA PRO A 119 -5.81 0.61 -20.67
C PRO A 119 -6.59 -0.61 -20.17
N GLU A 120 -7.84 -0.77 -20.62
CA GLU A 120 -8.70 -1.87 -20.19
C GLU A 120 -8.11 -3.25 -20.48
N ALA A 121 -7.35 -3.39 -21.58
CA ALA A 121 -6.63 -4.62 -21.89
C ALA A 121 -5.63 -5.00 -20.78
N ASP A 122 -4.92 -4.02 -20.22
CA ASP A 122 -3.96 -4.22 -19.14
C ASP A 122 -4.67 -4.50 -17.81
N ALA A 123 -5.78 -3.80 -17.52
CA ALA A 123 -6.62 -4.08 -16.38
C ALA A 123 -7.17 -5.53 -16.40
N ARG A 124 -7.62 -6.02 -17.57
CA ARG A 124 -8.06 -7.42 -17.74
C ARG A 124 -6.93 -8.42 -17.51
N ARG A 125 -5.72 -8.13 -17.98
CA ARG A 125 -4.54 -8.98 -17.73
C ARG A 125 -4.20 -9.05 -16.24
N LEU A 126 -4.23 -7.92 -15.53
CA LEU A 126 -4.01 -7.87 -14.08
C LEU A 126 -5.08 -8.66 -13.33
N LEU A 127 -6.35 -8.51 -13.70
CA LEU A 127 -7.44 -9.28 -13.09
C LEU A 127 -7.26 -10.79 -13.30
N ALA A 128 -6.91 -11.22 -14.51
CA ALA A 128 -6.67 -12.62 -14.81
C ALA A 128 -5.49 -13.19 -14.00
N LEU A 129 -4.40 -12.43 -13.89
CA LEU A 129 -3.24 -12.80 -13.09
C LEU A 129 -3.58 -12.89 -11.59
N ALA A 130 -4.28 -11.88 -11.06
CA ALA A 130 -4.70 -11.86 -9.65
C ALA A 130 -5.57 -13.07 -9.30
N LYS A 131 -6.55 -13.41 -10.17
CA LYS A 131 -7.37 -14.62 -10.02
C LYS A 131 -6.52 -15.89 -10.04
N LYS A 132 -5.59 -16.01 -10.99
CA LYS A 132 -4.67 -17.16 -11.08
C LYS A 132 -3.83 -17.34 -9.82
N LEU A 133 -3.41 -16.24 -9.20
CA LEU A 133 -2.55 -16.23 -8.00
C LEU A 133 -3.34 -16.23 -6.69
N GLY A 134 -4.67 -16.13 -6.73
CA GLY A 134 -5.51 -16.05 -5.53
C GLY A 134 -5.30 -14.75 -4.72
N LYS A 135 -5.04 -13.63 -5.41
CA LYS A 135 -4.74 -12.32 -4.82
C LYS A 135 -5.79 -11.29 -5.15
N PHE A 136 -5.83 -10.21 -4.36
CA PHE A 136 -6.77 -9.12 -4.53
C PHE A 136 -6.16 -7.95 -5.30
N VAL A 137 -6.97 -7.34 -6.16
CA VAL A 137 -6.66 -6.06 -6.80
C VAL A 137 -7.78 -5.08 -6.47
N ILE A 138 -7.42 -3.90 -5.96
CA ILE A 138 -8.34 -2.78 -5.74
C ILE A 138 -7.96 -1.68 -6.74
N GLY A 139 -8.89 -1.34 -7.63
CA GLY A 139 -8.65 -0.44 -8.76
C GLY A 139 -8.48 -1.18 -10.09
N PRO A 140 -7.91 -0.54 -11.14
CA PRO A 140 -7.36 0.83 -11.18
C PRO A 140 -8.38 1.95 -10.96
N ALA A 141 -7.95 3.20 -11.06
CA ALA A 141 -8.81 4.39 -10.92
C ALA A 141 -9.58 4.44 -9.58
N THR A 142 -8.83 4.40 -8.48
CA THR A 142 -9.40 4.42 -7.13
C THR A 142 -8.54 5.22 -6.17
N VAL A 143 -9.17 5.87 -5.20
CA VAL A 143 -8.46 6.41 -4.02
C VAL A 143 -7.96 5.30 -3.08
N GLY A 144 -8.55 4.11 -3.19
CA GLY A 144 -8.28 2.95 -2.35
C GLY A 144 -9.47 2.61 -1.47
N GLY A 145 -9.35 2.84 -0.17
CA GLY A 145 -10.29 2.38 0.84
C GLY A 145 -9.77 2.58 2.27
N ILE A 146 -10.67 2.46 3.23
CA ILE A 146 -10.38 2.60 4.66
C ILE A 146 -11.10 1.51 5.45
N GLN A 147 -10.37 0.85 6.34
CA GLN A 147 -10.88 -0.05 7.35
C GLN A 147 -10.69 0.64 8.71
N ALA A 148 -11.79 1.11 9.30
CA ALA A 148 -11.76 1.87 10.55
C ALA A 148 -11.05 1.09 11.67
N GLY A 149 -10.18 1.78 12.41
CA GLY A 149 -9.39 1.19 13.48
C GLY A 149 -8.27 0.26 13.01
N ALA A 150 -8.09 0.04 11.71
CA ALA A 150 -7.14 -0.94 11.18
C ALA A 150 -6.20 -0.37 10.12
N PHE A 151 -6.68 0.06 8.95
CA PHE A 151 -5.79 0.39 7.83
C PHE A 151 -6.45 1.39 6.88
N LYS A 152 -5.68 2.35 6.37
CA LYS A 152 -6.12 3.34 5.38
C LYS A 152 -5.19 3.30 4.19
N ILE A 153 -5.75 3.33 2.98
CA ILE A 153 -4.96 3.40 1.75
C ILE A 153 -4.72 4.86 1.38
N GLY A 154 -3.47 5.31 1.44
CA GLY A 154 -3.02 6.60 0.91
C GLY A 154 -3.88 7.77 1.38
N ASP A 155 -4.47 8.48 0.43
CA ASP A 155 -5.26 9.70 0.67
C ASP A 155 -6.74 9.43 1.01
N THR A 156 -7.16 8.17 1.15
CA THR A 156 -8.58 7.85 1.39
C THR A 156 -9.14 8.62 2.60
N ALA A 157 -10.30 9.26 2.42
CA ALA A 157 -10.97 10.09 3.42
C ALA A 157 -10.18 11.33 3.90
N GLY A 158 -9.15 11.77 3.16
CA GLY A 158 -8.56 13.10 3.29
C GLY A 158 -7.74 13.33 4.57
N THR A 159 -7.87 14.53 5.13
CA THR A 159 -7.16 15.01 6.33
C THR A 159 -7.72 14.39 7.62
N MET A 160 -6.97 14.49 8.72
CA MET A 160 -7.41 13.97 10.01
C MET A 160 -8.66 14.67 10.55
N ASP A 161 -8.89 15.94 10.22
CA ASP A 161 -10.12 16.65 10.61
C ASP A 161 -11.37 15.94 10.07
N ASN A 162 -11.31 15.47 8.82
CA ASN A 162 -12.41 14.73 8.22
C ASN A 162 -12.57 13.33 8.85
N ILE A 163 -11.46 12.66 9.20
CA ILE A 163 -11.55 11.37 9.91
C ILE A 163 -12.21 11.53 11.28
N LEU A 164 -11.88 12.60 12.00
CA LEU A 164 -12.39 12.87 13.35
C LEU A 164 -13.84 13.34 13.35
N SER A 165 -14.31 13.99 12.28
CA SER A 165 -15.69 14.45 12.15
C SER A 165 -16.69 13.33 11.85
N CYS A 166 -16.21 12.20 11.30
CA CYS A 166 -17.04 11.02 11.01
C CYS A 166 -17.24 10.08 12.22
N LYS A 167 -17.11 10.58 13.46
CA LYS A 167 -17.36 9.82 14.70
C LYS A 167 -18.83 9.54 14.96
#